data_AF-A0A393BNG5-F1
#
_entry.id   AF-A0A393BNG5-F1
#
_cell.length_a   1.000
_cell.length_b   1.000
_cell.length_c   1.000
_cell.angle_alpha   90.00
_cell.angle_beta   90.00
_cell.angle_gamma   90.00
#
_symmetry.space_group_name_H-M   'P 1'
#
loop_
_entity.id
_entity.type
_entity.pdbx_description
1 polymer ?
#
loop_
_entity_poly.entity_id
_entity_poly.type
_entity_poly.pdbx_seq_one_letter_code
_entity_poly.pdbx_strand_id
1 'polypeptide(L)'
;MRKLYTYFVLILGVAMIGLGIYLMFNPSTSLQALTIFIGIILVLNGINEVISYFGEQKYWSISKWIMFDGILSILIGGFAIFESNMAERVFIIIFAIWILASAILRILTAFAVKGLPGWTVLLIMGIIGLIIAVISLFTNMLVAIAVGIILGIFFIFQGITCLSLWWVIRKGESRK
;
A
#
# COMPACT_ATOMS: atom_id res chain seq x y z
N MET A 1 -9.15 7.92 33.01
CA MET A 1 -8.83 8.00 31.56
C MET A 1 -7.62 7.15 31.15
N ARG A 2 -6.47 7.20 31.85
CA ARG A 2 -5.28 6.38 31.50
C ARG A 2 -5.47 4.86 31.47
N LYS A 3 -6.11 4.27 32.49
CA LYS A 3 -6.39 2.81 32.52
C LYS A 3 -7.24 2.33 31.33
N LEU A 4 -8.25 3.11 30.94
CA LEU A 4 -9.10 2.80 29.78
C LEU A 4 -8.29 2.79 28.49
N TYR A 5 -7.40 3.77 28.31
CA TYR A 5 -6.48 3.84 27.17
C TYR A 5 -5.53 2.62 27.13
N THR A 6 -4.97 2.23 28.27
CA THR A 6 -4.11 1.04 28.39
C THR A 6 -4.83 -0.25 27.96
N TYR A 7 -6.08 -0.45 28.39
CA TYR A 7 -6.88 -1.59 27.92
C TYR A 7 -7.18 -1.52 26.42
N PHE A 8 -7.49 -0.32 25.91
CA PHE A 8 -7.77 -0.11 24.50
C PHE A 8 -6.57 -0.47 23.61
N VAL A 9 -5.37 -0.03 23.98
CA VAL A 9 -4.11 -0.32 23.26
C VAL A 9 -3.80 -1.83 23.26
N LEU A 10 -4.06 -2.54 24.36
CA LEU A 10 -3.86 -3.98 24.42
C LEU A 10 -4.83 -4.74 23.50
N ILE A 11 -6.11 -4.40 23.54
CA ILE A 11 -7.12 -5.01 22.68
C ILE A 11 -6.80 -4.73 21.21
N LEU A 12 -6.42 -3.49 20.89
CA LEU A 12 -6.03 -3.09 19.54
C LEU A 12 -4.82 -3.87 19.06
N GLY A 13 -3.77 -4.00 19.88
CA GLY A 13 -2.56 -4.75 19.52
C GLY A 13 -2.83 -6.22 19.21
N VAL A 14 -3.63 -6.90 20.03
CA VAL A 14 -4.02 -8.30 19.79
C VAL A 14 -4.89 -8.41 18.53
N ALA A 15 -5.85 -7.50 18.35
CA ALA A 15 -6.71 -7.48 17.17
C ALA A 15 -5.89 -7.25 15.89
N MET A 16 -4.89 -6.38 15.91
CA MET A 16 -4.03 -6.12 14.74
C MET A 16 -3.18 -7.33 14.36
N ILE A 17 -2.67 -8.09 15.34
CA ILE A 17 -1.95 -9.34 15.04
C ILE A 17 -2.91 -10.36 14.42
N GLY A 18 -4.10 -10.53 14.99
CA GLY A 18 -5.12 -11.44 14.45
C GLY A 18 -5.56 -11.06 13.03
N LEU A 19 -5.79 -9.77 12.79
CA LEU A 19 -6.08 -9.25 11.45
C LEU A 19 -4.93 -9.50 10.48
N GLY A 20 -3.69 -9.26 10.89
CA GLY A 20 -2.52 -9.53 10.05
C GLY A 20 -2.46 -10.99 9.60
N ILE A 21 -2.69 -11.94 10.51
CA ILE A 21 -2.75 -13.36 10.18
C ILE A 21 -3.91 -13.65 9.22
N TYR A 22 -5.11 -13.11 9.50
CA TYR A 22 -6.29 -13.32 8.65
C TYR A 22 -6.07 -12.84 7.20
N LEU A 23 -5.44 -11.68 7.03
CA LEU A 23 -5.12 -11.09 5.73
C LEU A 23 -4.16 -11.97 4.92
N MET A 24 -3.17 -12.59 5.57
CA MET A 24 -2.24 -13.51 4.89
C MET A 24 -2.94 -14.74 4.31
N PHE A 25 -3.95 -15.27 5.01
CA PHE A 25 -4.71 -16.44 4.55
C PHE A 25 -5.85 -16.07 3.59
N ASN A 26 -6.29 -14.81 3.56
CA ASN A 26 -7.35 -14.32 2.67
C ASN A 26 -6.84 -13.20 1.75
N PRO A 27 -6.00 -13.55 0.75
CA PRO A 27 -5.33 -12.56 -0.11
C PRO A 27 -6.29 -11.70 -0.94
N SER A 28 -7.44 -12.24 -1.35
CA SER A 28 -8.48 -11.47 -2.05
C SER A 28 -9.02 -10.33 -1.17
N THR A 29 -9.41 -10.65 0.07
CA THR A 29 -9.91 -9.64 1.01
C THR A 29 -8.85 -8.60 1.37
N SER A 30 -7.58 -8.99 1.38
CA SER A 30 -6.47 -8.07 1.64
C SER A 30 -6.28 -7.06 0.53
N LEU A 31 -6.35 -7.53 -0.73
CA LEU A 31 -6.26 -6.65 -1.88
C LEU A 31 -7.45 -5.69 -1.92
N GLN A 32 -8.67 -6.19 -1.69
CA GLN A 32 -9.87 -5.36 -1.59
C GLN A 32 -9.76 -4.28 -0.52
N ALA A 33 -9.32 -4.66 0.68
CA ALA A 33 -9.13 -3.74 1.79
C ALA A 33 -8.12 -2.63 1.44
N LEU A 34 -7.03 -2.99 0.77
CA LEU A 34 -6.04 -2.02 0.29
C LEU A 34 -6.61 -1.11 -0.80
N THR A 35 -7.37 -1.64 -1.75
CA THR A 35 -8.01 -0.86 -2.80
C THR A 35 -8.97 0.17 -2.21
N ILE A 36 -9.80 -0.22 -1.26
CA ILE A 36 -10.71 0.70 -0.55
C ILE A 36 -9.91 1.73 0.24
N PHE A 37 -8.86 1.30 0.95
CA PHE A 37 -8.02 2.20 1.73
C PHE A 37 -7.34 3.27 0.88
N ILE A 38 -6.77 2.88 -0.27
CA ILE A 38 -6.21 3.83 -1.25
C ILE A 38 -7.31 4.74 -1.79
N GLY A 39 -8.50 4.20 -2.08
CA GLY A 39 -9.66 5.00 -2.52
C GLY A 39 -10.02 6.10 -1.52
N ILE A 40 -10.04 5.79 -0.22
CA ILE A 40 -10.29 6.78 0.84
C ILE A 40 -9.20 7.85 0.84
N ILE A 41 -7.92 7.48 0.74
CA ILE A 41 -6.81 8.44 0.69
C ILE A 41 -6.93 9.36 -0.53
N LEU A 42 -7.27 8.82 -1.71
CA LEU A 42 -7.47 9.60 -2.93
C LEU A 42 -8.62 10.60 -2.80
N VAL A 43 -9.74 10.20 -2.20
CA VAL A 43 -10.86 11.12 -1.93
C VAL A 43 -10.44 12.23 -0.98
N LEU A 44 -9.75 11.91 0.12
CA LEU A 44 -9.28 12.90 1.08
C LEU A 44 -8.27 13.88 0.45
N ASN A 45 -7.32 13.38 -0.35
CA ASN A 45 -6.37 14.21 -1.07
C ASN A 45 -7.08 15.12 -2.08
N GLY A 46 -8.01 14.58 -2.86
CA GLY A 46 -8.74 15.38 -3.84
C GLY A 46 -9.63 16.44 -3.18
N ILE A 47 -10.22 16.16 -2.02
CA ILE A 47 -10.92 17.18 -1.22
C ILE A 47 -9.95 18.28 -0.78
N ASN A 48 -8.76 17.92 -0.29
CA ASN A 48 -7.75 18.91 0.10
C ASN A 48 -7.31 19.78 -1.08
N GLU A 49 -7.05 19.19 -2.24
CA GLU A 49 -6.67 19.92 -3.47
C GLU A 49 -7.76 20.89 -3.92
N VAL A 50 -9.03 20.46 -3.87
CA VAL A 50 -10.18 21.32 -4.16
C VAL A 50 -10.28 22.47 -3.15
N ILE A 51 -10.09 22.22 -1.85
CA ILE A 51 -10.10 23.28 -0.83
C ILE A 51 -8.95 24.27 -1.05
N SER A 52 -7.74 23.76 -1.30
CA SER A 52 -6.54 24.57 -1.56
C SER A 52 -6.71 25.48 -2.77
N TYR A 53 -7.40 25.03 -3.81
CA TYR A 53 -7.74 25.86 -4.97
C TYR A 53 -8.56 27.12 -4.59
N PHE A 54 -9.54 26.97 -3.70
CA PHE A 54 -10.35 28.11 -3.24
C PHE A 54 -9.59 29.03 -2.25
N GLY A 55 -8.62 28.48 -1.51
CA GLY A 55 -7.78 29.24 -0.58
C GLY A 55 -6.67 30.08 -1.26
N GLU A 56 -6.13 29.61 -2.39
CA GLU A 56 -5.03 30.26 -3.11
C GLU A 56 -5.50 30.96 -4.40
N GLN A 57 -6.35 31.99 -4.29
CA GLN A 57 -6.79 32.78 -5.44
C GLN A 57 -5.68 33.62 -6.13
N LYS A 58 -4.45 33.65 -5.61
CA LYS A 58 -3.47 34.69 -5.96
C LYS A 58 -2.32 34.31 -6.92
N TYR A 59 -2.16 33.04 -7.31
CA TYR A 59 -1.13 32.64 -8.28
C TYR A 59 -1.70 31.87 -9.47
N TRP A 60 -1.70 32.55 -10.62
CA TRP A 60 -2.29 32.11 -11.90
C TRP A 60 -1.58 30.87 -12.52
N SER A 61 -2.34 30.12 -13.33
CA SER A 61 -2.02 28.90 -14.09
C SER A 61 -1.85 27.57 -13.35
N ILE A 62 -1.09 27.48 -12.25
CA ILE A 62 -0.93 26.20 -11.52
C ILE A 62 -2.26 25.80 -10.84
N SER A 63 -3.01 26.81 -10.38
CA SER A 63 -4.28 26.68 -9.68
C SER A 63 -5.32 25.81 -10.44
N LYS A 64 -5.43 25.93 -11.77
CA LYS A 64 -6.41 25.14 -12.56
C LYS A 64 -6.05 23.65 -12.66
N TRP A 65 -4.77 23.32 -12.71
CA TRP A 65 -4.31 21.93 -12.77
C TRP A 65 -4.58 21.20 -11.45
N ILE A 66 -4.36 21.88 -10.32
CA ILE A 66 -4.64 21.34 -8.98
C ILE A 66 -6.13 21.01 -8.82
N MET A 67 -7.02 21.88 -9.30
CA MET A 67 -8.46 21.63 -9.25
C MET A 67 -8.85 20.41 -10.10
N PHE A 68 -8.27 20.28 -11.30
CA PHE A 68 -8.54 19.13 -12.18
C PHE A 68 -8.04 17.83 -11.55
N ASP A 69 -6.82 17.83 -11.00
CA ASP A 69 -6.23 16.69 -10.29
C ASP A 69 -7.09 16.29 -9.09
N GLY A 70 -7.57 17.26 -8.31
CA GLY A 70 -8.44 17.00 -7.15
C GLY A 70 -9.78 16.37 -7.54
N ILE A 71 -10.42 16.85 -8.62
CA ILE A 71 -11.64 16.24 -9.15
C ILE A 71 -11.35 14.81 -9.63
N LEU A 72 -10.25 14.60 -10.36
CA LEU A 72 -9.87 13.29 -10.87
C LEU A 72 -9.63 12.31 -9.71
N SER A 73 -8.91 12.74 -8.67
CA SER A 73 -8.62 12.00 -7.46
C SER A 73 -9.88 11.60 -6.70
N ILE A 74 -10.86 12.51 -6.57
CA ILE A 74 -12.17 12.19 -5.97
C ILE A 74 -12.93 11.15 -6.81
N LEU A 75 -12.94 11.29 -8.13
CA LEU A 75 -13.65 10.36 -9.02
C LEU A 75 -13.02 8.96 -8.99
N ILE A 76 -11.69 8.88 -9.10
CA ILE A 76 -10.94 7.62 -9.07
C ILE A 76 -11.07 6.99 -7.67
N GLY A 77 -10.92 7.78 -6.61
CA GLY A 77 -11.05 7.31 -5.23
C GLY A 77 -12.47 6.82 -4.92
N GLY A 78 -13.49 7.54 -5.37
CA GLY A 78 -14.88 7.13 -5.29
C GLY A 78 -15.14 5.81 -6.04
N PHE A 79 -14.64 5.70 -7.27
CA PHE A 79 -14.71 4.46 -8.04
C PHE A 79 -14.06 3.28 -7.31
N ALA A 80 -12.90 3.49 -6.68
CA ALA A 80 -12.22 2.46 -5.90
C ALA A 80 -13.01 1.99 -4.67
N ILE A 81 -13.81 2.87 -4.06
CA ILE A 81 -14.64 2.54 -2.90
C ILE A 81 -15.93 1.84 -3.32
N PHE A 82 -16.65 2.38 -4.31
CA PHE A 82 -17.96 1.85 -4.73
C PHE A 82 -17.84 0.58 -5.56
N GLU A 83 -16.86 0.50 -6.46
CA GLU A 83 -16.63 -0.62 -7.38
C GLU A 83 -15.29 -1.32 -7.09
N SER A 84 -15.09 -1.68 -5.82
CA SER A 84 -13.84 -2.28 -5.32
C SER A 84 -13.36 -3.48 -6.15
N ASN A 85 -14.25 -4.37 -6.57
CA ASN A 85 -13.91 -5.53 -7.41
C ASN A 85 -13.28 -5.15 -8.76
N MET A 86 -13.76 -4.07 -9.39
CA MET A 86 -13.21 -3.59 -10.66
C MET A 86 -11.91 -2.81 -10.42
N ALA A 87 -11.88 -1.97 -9.38
CA ALA A 87 -10.69 -1.21 -9.01
C ALA A 87 -9.52 -2.12 -8.63
N GLU A 88 -9.75 -3.24 -7.94
CA GLU A 88 -8.73 -4.26 -7.66
C GLU A 88 -8.04 -4.74 -8.94
N ARG A 89 -8.80 -5.02 -10.00
CA ARG A 89 -8.23 -5.45 -11.29
C ARG A 89 -7.39 -4.36 -11.92
N VAL A 90 -7.83 -3.11 -11.84
CA VAL A 90 -7.05 -1.96 -12.33
C VAL A 90 -5.74 -1.84 -11.56
N PHE A 91 -5.78 -1.97 -10.23
CA PHE A 91 -4.57 -1.98 -9.39
C PHE A 91 -3.62 -3.11 -9.77
N ILE A 92 -4.13 -4.33 -9.99
CA ILE A 92 -3.32 -5.47 -10.45
C ILE A 92 -2.62 -5.16 -11.78
N ILE A 93 -3.35 -4.60 -12.75
CA ILE A 93 -2.78 -4.26 -14.06
C ILE A 93 -1.69 -3.20 -13.91
N ILE A 94 -1.93 -2.13 -13.14
CA ILE A 94 -0.93 -1.09 -12.87
C ILE A 94 0.32 -1.70 -12.23
N PHE A 95 0.14 -2.57 -11.23
CA PHE A 95 1.24 -3.22 -10.53
C PHE A 95 2.00 -4.19 -11.45
N ALA A 96 1.31 -4.96 -12.30
CA ALA A 96 1.91 -5.86 -13.25
C ALA A 96 2.73 -5.12 -14.31
N ILE A 97 2.23 -3.99 -14.83
CA ILE A 97 2.96 -3.12 -15.76
C ILE A 97 4.21 -2.56 -15.09
N TRP A 98 4.12 -2.13 -13.83
CA TRP A 98 5.27 -1.66 -13.07
C TRP A 98 6.35 -2.74 -12.90
N ILE A 99 5.95 -3.97 -12.51
CA ILE A 99 6.88 -5.10 -12.39
C ILE A 99 7.50 -5.42 -13.74
N LEU A 100 6.72 -5.44 -14.82
CA LEU A 100 7.21 -5.67 -16.18
C LEU A 100 8.29 -4.64 -16.56
N ALA A 101 8.02 -3.35 -16.37
CA ALA A 101 8.97 -2.29 -16.63
C ALA A 101 10.24 -2.44 -15.77
N SER A 102 10.09 -2.73 -14.48
CA SER A 102 11.21 -2.96 -13.57
C SER A 102 12.08 -4.16 -13.99
N ALA A 103 11.45 -5.25 -14.43
CA ALA A 103 12.13 -6.44 -14.91
C ALA A 103 12.93 -6.18 -16.18
N ILE A 104 12.33 -5.48 -17.16
CA ILE A 104 13.01 -5.07 -18.39
C ILE A 104 14.23 -4.21 -18.05
N LEU A 105 14.08 -3.19 -17.20
CA LEU A 105 15.17 -2.33 -16.78
C LEU A 105 16.30 -3.11 -16.07
N ARG A 106 15.96 -4.11 -15.24
CA ARG A 106 16.95 -4.99 -14.60
C ARG A 106 17.73 -5.84 -15.60
N ILE A 107 17.07 -6.34 -16.64
CA ILE A 107 17.73 -7.09 -17.72
C ILE A 107 18.67 -6.17 -18.50
N LEU A 108 18.21 -4.98 -18.89
CA LEU A 108 19.02 -4.00 -19.61
C LEU A 108 20.24 -3.57 -18.79
N THR A 109 20.05 -3.27 -17.50
CA THR A 109 21.15 -2.91 -16.60
C THR A 109 22.13 -4.05 -16.41
N ALA A 110 21.66 -5.31 -16.31
CA ALA A 110 22.55 -6.46 -16.25
C ALA A 110 23.45 -6.55 -17.48
N PHE A 111 22.92 -6.37 -18.69
CA PHE A 111 23.74 -6.34 -19.89
C PHE A 111 24.73 -5.16 -19.91
N ALA A 112 24.35 -4.01 -19.36
CA ALA A 112 25.24 -2.86 -19.26
C ALA A 112 26.40 -3.08 -18.27
N VAL A 113 26.18 -3.82 -17.17
CA VAL A 113 27.20 -4.11 -16.15
C VAL A 113 27.90 -5.46 -16.34
N LYS A 114 27.83 -6.02 -17.55
CA LYS A 114 28.40 -7.34 -17.87
C LYS A 114 29.90 -7.38 -17.54
N GLY A 115 30.30 -8.32 -16.69
CA GLY A 115 31.69 -8.49 -16.23
C GLY A 115 31.97 -7.96 -14.82
N LEU A 116 31.06 -7.20 -14.22
CA LEU A 116 31.13 -6.81 -12.81
C LEU A 116 30.62 -7.94 -11.89
N PRO A 117 31.13 -8.04 -10.64
CA PRO A 117 30.61 -8.99 -9.67
C PRO A 117 29.12 -8.71 -9.40
N GLY A 118 28.28 -9.74 -9.55
CA GLY A 118 26.82 -9.64 -9.36
C GLY A 118 25.98 -9.46 -10.63
N TRP A 119 26.59 -9.31 -11.81
CA TRP A 119 25.83 -9.13 -13.07
C TRP A 119 24.88 -10.31 -13.38
N THR A 120 25.31 -11.55 -13.09
CA THR A 120 24.52 -12.76 -13.30
C THR A 120 23.30 -12.80 -12.38
N VAL A 121 23.45 -12.41 -11.12
CA VAL A 121 22.35 -12.35 -10.16
C VAL A 121 21.32 -11.30 -10.61
N LEU A 122 21.78 -10.13 -11.05
CA LEU A 122 20.89 -9.09 -11.57
C LEU A 122 20.10 -9.56 -12.79
N LEU A 123 20.76 -10.27 -13.71
CA LEU A 123 20.12 -10.86 -14.89
C LEU A 123 19.06 -11.90 -14.52
N ILE A 124 19.39 -12.82 -13.59
CA ILE A 124 18.46 -13.85 -13.10
C ILE A 124 17.24 -13.19 -12.44
N MET A 125 17.45 -12.18 -11.60
CA MET A 125 16.36 -11.43 -10.96
C MET A 125 15.48 -10.70 -11.98
N GLY A 126 16.08 -10.19 -13.06
CA GLY A 126 15.35 -9.59 -14.19
C GLY A 126 14.46 -10.61 -14.91
N ILE A 127 15.00 -11.80 -15.25
CA ILE A 127 14.24 -12.86 -15.92
C ILE A 127 13.11 -13.37 -15.02
N ILE A 128 13.38 -13.63 -13.73
CA ILE A 128 12.35 -14.05 -12.78
C ILE A 128 11.26 -12.98 -12.67
N GLY A 129 11.64 -11.71 -12.56
CA GLY A 129 10.69 -10.60 -12.51
C GLY A 129 9.81 -10.52 -13.78
N LEU A 130 10.38 -10.79 -14.95
CA LEU A 130 9.65 -10.77 -16.22
C LEU A 130 8.62 -11.91 -16.27
N ILE A 131 8.99 -13.11 -15.84
CA ILE A 131 8.07 -14.26 -15.75
C ILE A 131 6.93 -13.94 -14.78
N ILE A 132 7.24 -13.40 -13.60
CA ILE A 132 6.24 -13.01 -12.59
C ILE A 132 5.28 -11.95 -13.15
N ALA A 133 5.80 -10.93 -13.85
CA ALA A 133 4.98 -9.89 -14.45
C ALA A 133 3.99 -10.45 -15.47
N VAL A 134 4.47 -11.33 -16.37
CA VAL A 134 3.62 -11.97 -17.39
C VAL A 134 2.54 -12.82 -16.74
N ILE A 135 2.88 -13.66 -15.75
CA ILE A 135 1.91 -14.48 -15.01
C ILE A 135 0.87 -13.60 -14.30
N SER A 136 1.30 -12.47 -13.75
CA SER A 136 0.42 -11.53 -13.02
C SER A 136 -0.61 -10.87 -13.93
N LEU A 137 -0.35 -10.73 -15.24
CA LEU A 137 -1.33 -10.22 -16.21
C LEU A 137 -2.45 -11.21 -16.51
N PHE A 138 -2.17 -12.52 -16.42
CA PHE A 138 -3.17 -13.56 -16.66
C PHE A 138 -3.84 -14.05 -15.37
N THR A 139 -3.18 -13.87 -14.22
CA THR A 139 -3.66 -14.38 -12.94
C THR A 139 -3.59 -13.30 -11.85
N ASN A 140 -4.76 -12.91 -11.35
CA ASN A 140 -4.90 -11.91 -10.28
C ASN A 140 -4.39 -12.40 -8.91
N MET A 141 -4.25 -13.73 -8.76
CA MET A 141 -3.99 -14.36 -7.47
C MET A 141 -2.58 -14.05 -6.95
N LEU A 142 -1.58 -13.91 -7.83
CA LEU A 142 -0.19 -13.73 -7.41
C LEU A 142 0.02 -12.36 -6.73
N VAL A 143 -0.55 -11.30 -7.32
CA VAL A 143 -0.51 -9.94 -6.74
C VAL A 143 -1.30 -9.89 -5.44
N ALA A 144 -2.47 -10.53 -5.38
CA ALA A 144 -3.27 -10.61 -4.16
C ALA A 144 -2.51 -11.30 -3.01
N ILE A 145 -1.79 -12.40 -3.30
CA ILE A 145 -0.95 -13.10 -2.31
C ILE A 145 0.19 -12.20 -1.84
N ALA A 146 0.90 -11.56 -2.77
CA ALA A 146 1.99 -10.66 -2.41
C ALA A 146 1.52 -9.52 -1.50
N VAL A 147 0.41 -8.88 -1.85
CA VAL A 147 -0.21 -7.81 -1.06
C VAL A 147 -0.68 -8.33 0.31
N GLY A 148 -1.35 -9.48 0.36
CA GLY A 148 -1.80 -10.08 1.62
C GLY A 148 -0.66 -10.43 2.57
N ILE A 149 0.46 -10.94 2.04
CA ILE A 149 1.67 -11.21 2.82
C ILE A 149 2.28 -9.90 3.34
N ILE A 150 2.47 -8.91 2.47
CA ILE A 150 3.07 -7.62 2.83
C ILE A 150 2.23 -6.91 3.90
N LEU A 151 0.91 -6.81 3.68
CA LEU A 151 -0.01 -6.19 4.64
C LEU A 151 -0.09 -6.98 5.93
N GLY A 152 -0.19 -8.31 5.85
CA GLY A 152 -0.24 -9.17 7.02
C GLY A 152 0.97 -8.99 7.92
N ILE A 153 2.18 -9.03 7.33
CA ILE A 153 3.43 -8.76 8.05
C ILE A 153 3.41 -7.35 8.65
N PHE A 154 3.01 -6.33 7.89
CA PHE A 154 2.91 -4.96 8.38
C PHE A 154 1.98 -4.84 9.61
N PHE A 155 0.78 -5.43 9.54
CA PHE A 155 -0.18 -5.42 10.65
C PHE A 155 0.33 -6.17 11.88
N ILE A 156 1.06 -7.27 11.70
CA ILE A 156 1.71 -8.00 12.80
C ILE A 156 2.76 -7.11 13.48
N PHE A 157 3.64 -6.45 12.71
CA PHE A 157 4.63 -5.52 13.27
C PHE A 157 3.98 -4.35 14.01
N GLN A 158 2.90 -3.80 13.46
CA GLN A 158 2.15 -2.73 14.09
C GLN A 158 1.48 -3.19 15.39
N GLY A 159 0.93 -4.41 15.42
CA GLY A 159 0.38 -5.02 16.61
C GLY A 159 1.42 -5.23 17.71
N ILE A 160 2.61 -5.73 17.35
CA ILE A 160 3.75 -5.88 18.29
C ILE A 160 4.15 -4.52 18.88
N THR A 161 4.18 -3.47 18.06
CA THR A 161 4.49 -2.10 18.52
C THR A 161 3.41 -1.58 19.49
N CYS A 162 2.14 -1.89 19.26
CA CYS A 162 1.07 -1.56 20.18
C CYS A 162 1.24 -2.29 21.53
N LEU A 163 1.61 -3.57 21.50
CA LEU A 163 1.92 -4.32 22.72
C LEU A 163 3.14 -3.75 23.45
N SER A 164 4.20 -3.35 22.74
CA SER A 164 5.39 -2.76 23.38
C SER A 164 5.05 -1.43 24.06
N LEU A 165 4.23 -0.59 23.43
CA LEU A 165 3.70 0.64 24.04
C LEU A 165 2.88 0.36 25.31
N TRP A 166 2.03 -0.67 25.29
CA TRP A 166 1.30 -1.09 26.48
C TRP A 166 2.24 -1.47 27.64
N TRP A 167 3.30 -2.24 27.36
CA TRP A 167 4.32 -2.59 28.36
C TRP A 167 5.00 -1.35 28.96
N VAL A 168 5.34 -0.36 28.12
CA VAL A 168 5.97 0.90 28.56
C VAL A 168 5.02 1.71 29.43
N ILE A 169 3.76 1.87 29.03
CA ILE A 169 2.73 2.60 29.80
C ILE A 169 2.53 1.94 31.17
N ARG A 170 2.47 0.60 31.22
CA ARG A 170 2.31 -0.15 32.47
C ARG A 170 3.52 -0.01 33.41
N LYS A 171 4.75 -0.02 32.90
CA LYS A 171 5.96 0.23 33.73
C LYS A 171 6.03 1.67 34.24
N GLY A 172 5.55 2.64 33.45
CA GLY A 172 5.46 4.04 33.87
C GLY A 172 4.43 4.27 34.99
N GLU A 173 3.36 3.47 35.05
CA GLU A 173 2.39 3.50 36.14
C GLU A 173 2.92 2.89 37.45
N SER A 174 3.89 1.96 37.39
CA SER A 174 4.49 1.34 38.58
C SER A 174 5.56 2.18 39.29
N ARG A 175 6.03 3.28 38.68
CA ARG A 175 7.06 4.18 39.26
C ARG A 175 6.48 5.45 39.88
N LYS A 176 5.16 5.61 39.91
CA LYS A 176 4.46 6.71 40.60
C LYS A 176 3.71 6.14 41.80
#